data_AF-A0A7V3ZUM0-F1
#
_entry.id   AF-A0A7V3ZUM0-F1
#
_cell.length_a   1.000
_cell.length_b   1.000
_cell.length_c   1.000
_cell.angle_alpha   90.00
_cell.angle_beta   90.00
_cell.angle_gamma   90.00
#
_symmetry.space_group_name_H-M   'P 1'
#
loop_
_entity.id
_entity.type
_entity.pdbx_description
1 polymer ?
#
loop_
_entity_poly.entity_id
_entity_poly.type
_entity_poly.pdbx_seq_one_letter_code
_entity_poly.pdbx_strand_id
1 'polypeptide(L)'
;MLKKLNFSISYRLLADVLILTFSYSFVNFLTNHRLPNFLSLYFLVTFCLFIFSLCGFYTYGRTYRGRYKFLLILFANSLAFFLFYYLSPLFLFPQQLRTLFFTYLLATFLLSFARLFLLLSNHFTYLEKKRARVIKKPIERILVIGGAGYIGSVLVRKLLKLGYKVRILDNFLYGKESIKELMKNKSFEVVEGDFRHINILTEALENCDALIHLGAIVGDSACALSEKLTIETNLLATKFIIQVAKSKNCQRFIFASTCSVYGASDNEYLTEESKTFPVSLYAKTKLDSEKILLKEGKELVTTILRFATVYGPSYRERYDLVVNLLSLKAVKEKKITVYGGEQWRPFIHIDDLCEGIIKVLLAKEELVRDQIFNLGDTKENYQLK
;
A
#
# COMPACT_ATOMS: atom_id res chain seq x y z
N MET A 1 -2.94 -8.13 16.98
CA MET A 1 -2.20 -9.42 16.91
C MET A 1 -3.11 -10.55 16.41
N LEU A 2 -3.69 -10.41 15.22
CA LEU A 2 -4.36 -11.50 14.49
C LEU A 2 -3.67 -11.60 13.14
N LYS A 3 -2.71 -12.53 13.04
CA LYS A 3 -1.97 -12.83 11.81
C LYS A 3 -2.98 -13.04 10.68
N LYS A 4 -2.72 -12.43 9.51
CA LYS A 4 -3.37 -12.79 8.24
C LYS A 4 -3.51 -14.31 8.21
N LEU A 5 -4.74 -14.83 8.18
CA LEU A 5 -5.05 -16.23 7.90
C LEU A 5 -4.74 -16.54 6.42
N ASN A 6 -3.51 -16.26 6.00
CA ASN A 6 -2.89 -16.89 4.86
C ASN A 6 -2.55 -18.30 5.33
N PHE A 7 -3.51 -19.22 5.24
CA PHE A 7 -3.29 -20.64 5.49
C PHE A 7 -2.13 -21.10 4.59
N SER A 8 -0.93 -21.22 5.18
CA SER A 8 0.21 -21.87 4.52
C SER A 8 -0.19 -23.30 4.19
N ILE A 9 0.52 -23.92 3.23
CA ILE A 9 0.33 -25.31 2.83
C ILE A 9 0.28 -26.22 4.07
N SER A 10 1.12 -25.93 5.07
CA SER A 10 1.21 -26.64 6.35
C SER A 10 -0.12 -26.70 7.12
N TYR A 11 -0.87 -25.59 7.22
CA TYR A 11 -2.14 -25.59 7.96
C TYR A 11 -3.26 -26.32 7.21
N ARG A 12 -3.26 -26.29 5.87
CA ARG A 12 -4.24 -27.03 5.07
C ARG A 12 -4.02 -28.54 5.21
N LEU A 13 -2.76 -28.96 5.15
CA LEU A 13 -2.38 -30.36 5.33
C LEU A 13 -2.75 -30.86 6.73
N LEU A 14 -2.48 -30.06 7.77
CA LEU A 14 -2.90 -30.38 9.15
C LEU A 14 -4.43 -30.51 9.27
N ALA A 15 -5.20 -29.60 8.69
CA ALA A 15 -6.66 -29.64 8.72
C ALA A 15 -7.21 -30.88 8.01
N ASP A 16 -6.66 -31.24 6.85
CA ASP A 16 -7.10 -32.40 6.08
C ASP A 16 -6.75 -33.72 6.79
N VAL A 17 -5.58 -33.81 7.44
CA VAL A 17 -5.21 -34.93 8.34
C VAL A 17 -6.27 -35.09 9.45
N LEU A 18 -6.57 -34.02 10.18
CA LEU A 18 -7.54 -34.06 11.28
C LEU A 18 -8.92 -34.49 10.81
N ILE A 19 -9.37 -33.99 9.66
CA ILE A 19 -10.67 -34.35 9.07
C ILE A 19 -10.72 -35.84 8.71
N LEU A 20 -9.68 -36.36 8.05
CA LEU A 20 -9.63 -37.77 7.65
C LEU A 20 -9.55 -38.70 8.86
N THR A 21 -8.70 -38.37 9.83
CA THR A 21 -8.56 -39.12 11.08
C THR A 21 -9.87 -39.13 11.86
N PHE A 22 -10.50 -37.97 12.04
CA PHE A 22 -11.79 -37.86 12.72
C PHE A 22 -12.86 -38.67 11.99
N SER A 23 -12.95 -38.56 10.66
CA SER A 23 -13.98 -39.24 9.87
C SER A 23 -13.91 -40.75 10.03
N TYR A 24 -12.70 -41.31 9.96
CA TYR A 24 -12.50 -42.76 10.09
C TYR A 24 -12.75 -43.25 11.52
N SER A 25 -12.16 -42.58 12.52
CA SER A 25 -12.34 -42.95 13.93
C SER A 25 -13.79 -42.86 14.38
N PHE A 26 -14.52 -41.81 13.96
CA PHE A 26 -15.92 -41.60 14.31
C PHE A 26 -16.83 -42.65 13.68
N VAL A 27 -16.66 -42.95 12.39
CA VAL A 27 -17.47 -43.97 11.72
C VAL A 27 -17.16 -45.37 12.26
N ASN A 28 -15.88 -45.67 12.53
CA ASN A 28 -15.49 -46.95 13.13
C ASN A 28 -16.06 -47.16 14.54
N PHE A 29 -16.17 -46.08 15.33
CA PHE A 29 -16.86 -46.10 16.62
C PHE A 29 -18.35 -46.43 16.44
N LEU A 30 -19.03 -45.79 15.48
CA LEU A 30 -20.46 -46.02 15.22
C LEU A 30 -20.77 -47.41 14.67
N THR A 31 -19.82 -48.07 14.00
CA THR A 31 -20.00 -49.40 13.43
C THR A 31 -19.63 -50.55 14.39
N ASN A 32 -19.58 -50.28 15.70
CA ASN A 32 -19.37 -51.26 16.79
C ASN A 32 -18.00 -51.97 16.79
N HIS A 33 -16.96 -51.35 16.20
CA HIS A 33 -15.59 -51.90 16.29
C HIS A 33 -14.83 -51.31 17.48
N ARG A 34 -14.27 -52.19 18.32
CA ARG A 34 -13.35 -51.82 19.42
C ARG A 34 -12.03 -51.31 18.81
N LEU A 35 -11.87 -49.98 18.79
CA LEU A 35 -10.72 -49.20 18.32
C LEU A 35 -10.35 -49.44 16.83
N PRO A 36 -10.11 -48.36 16.06
CA PRO A 36 -9.62 -48.51 14.69
C PRO A 36 -8.27 -49.23 14.71
N ASN A 37 -8.03 -50.14 13.77
CA ASN A 37 -6.68 -50.65 13.54
C ASN A 37 -5.80 -49.44 13.17
N PHE A 38 -4.88 -49.07 14.06
CA PHE A 38 -4.04 -47.88 13.87
C PHE A 38 -3.27 -47.93 12.54
N LEU A 39 -2.93 -49.13 12.07
CA LEU A 39 -2.25 -49.34 10.80
C LEU A 39 -3.14 -48.98 9.60
N SER A 40 -4.42 -49.38 9.61
CA SER A 40 -5.35 -49.08 8.52
C SER A 40 -5.72 -47.60 8.48
N LEU A 41 -5.88 -46.97 9.64
CA LEU A 41 -6.08 -45.53 9.76
C LEU A 41 -4.88 -44.75 9.20
N TYR A 42 -3.67 -45.12 9.61
CA TYR A 42 -2.44 -44.47 9.14
C TYR A 42 -2.29 -44.62 7.62
N PHE A 43 -2.52 -45.82 7.08
CA PHE A 43 -2.44 -46.07 5.64
C PHE A 43 -3.51 -45.30 4.87
N LEU A 44 -4.75 -45.23 5.38
CA LEU A 44 -5.83 -44.47 4.74
C LEU A 44 -5.49 -42.98 4.66
N VAL A 45 -5.09 -42.39 5.78
CA VAL A 45 -4.79 -40.96 5.85
C VAL A 45 -3.60 -40.61 4.96
N THR A 46 -2.50 -41.36 5.03
CA THR A 46 -1.31 -41.12 4.19
C THR A 46 -1.63 -41.28 2.72
N PHE A 47 -2.42 -42.30 2.36
CA PHE A 47 -2.82 -42.55 0.98
C PHE A 47 -3.74 -41.44 0.44
N CYS A 48 -4.73 -41.00 1.22
CA CYS A 48 -5.58 -39.86 0.85
C CYS A 48 -4.76 -38.58 0.62
N LEU A 49 -3.79 -38.26 1.50
CA LEU A 49 -2.93 -37.09 1.34
C LEU A 49 -2.05 -37.18 0.09
N PHE A 50 -1.55 -38.37 -0.24
CA PHE A 50 -0.79 -38.60 -1.47
C PHE A 50 -1.65 -38.32 -2.71
N ILE A 51 -2.86 -38.88 -2.77
CA ILE A 51 -3.80 -38.62 -3.86
C ILE A 51 -4.20 -37.14 -3.92
N PHE A 52 -4.46 -36.50 -2.78
CA PHE A 52 -4.79 -35.07 -2.72
C PHE A 52 -3.64 -34.20 -3.26
N SER A 53 -2.39 -34.57 -2.97
CA SER A 53 -1.20 -33.91 -3.51
C SER A 53 -1.13 -34.05 -5.04
N LEU A 54 -1.33 -35.27 -5.56
CA LEU A 54 -1.36 -35.53 -7.01
C LEU A 54 -2.49 -34.78 -7.72
N CYS A 55 -3.66 -34.69 -7.09
CA CYS A 55 -4.80 -33.91 -7.57
C CYS A 55 -4.65 -32.39 -7.36
N GLY A 56 -3.52 -31.93 -6.82
CA GLY A 56 -3.17 -30.52 -6.75
C GLY A 56 -3.81 -29.73 -5.59
N PHE A 57 -4.32 -30.40 -4.55
CA PHE A 57 -4.91 -29.73 -3.38
C PHE A 57 -3.94 -28.75 -2.70
N TYR A 58 -2.64 -29.10 -2.71
CA TYR A 58 -1.60 -28.39 -2.00
C TYR A 58 -0.70 -27.54 -2.92
N THR A 59 -0.71 -27.80 -4.23
CA THR A 59 0.12 -27.11 -5.24
C THR A 59 -0.67 -26.06 -6.03
N TYR A 60 -1.86 -26.40 -6.54
CA TYR A 60 -2.65 -25.53 -7.44
C TYR A 60 -3.89 -24.90 -6.79
N GLY A 61 -4.13 -25.14 -5.50
CA GLY A 61 -5.34 -24.72 -4.77
C GLY A 61 -5.60 -23.20 -4.63
N ARG A 62 -4.94 -22.35 -5.42
CA ARG A 62 -5.20 -20.89 -5.53
C ARG A 62 -6.00 -20.50 -6.78
N THR A 63 -6.05 -21.32 -7.83
CA THR A 63 -6.67 -20.93 -9.11
C THR A 63 -8.12 -21.38 -9.29
N TYR A 64 -8.58 -22.39 -8.54
CA TYR A 64 -9.93 -22.94 -8.73
C TYR A 64 -10.99 -22.22 -7.86
N ARG A 65 -12.02 -21.65 -8.51
CA ARG A 65 -13.16 -20.97 -7.87
C ARG A 65 -14.46 -21.79 -7.99
N GLY A 66 -15.32 -21.70 -6.97
CA GLY A 66 -16.71 -22.17 -7.02
C GLY A 66 -16.87 -23.68 -7.20
N ARG A 67 -17.77 -24.08 -8.12
CA ARG A 67 -18.20 -25.49 -8.36
C ARG A 67 -17.05 -26.43 -8.71
N TYR A 68 -16.01 -25.92 -9.39
CA TYR A 68 -14.85 -26.72 -9.77
C TYR A 68 -14.07 -27.24 -8.56
N LYS A 69 -14.04 -26.46 -7.47
CA LYS A 69 -13.34 -26.86 -6.24
C LYS A 69 -14.06 -28.00 -5.51
N PHE A 70 -15.40 -28.00 -5.52
CA PHE A 70 -16.19 -29.09 -4.96
C PHE A 70 -16.03 -30.37 -5.78
N LEU A 71 -16.09 -30.27 -7.12
CA LEU A 71 -15.87 -31.42 -8.01
C LEU A 71 -14.48 -32.02 -7.83
N LEU A 72 -13.44 -31.20 -7.65
CA LEU A 72 -12.10 -31.68 -7.36
C LEU A 72 -12.02 -32.41 -6.01
N ILE A 73 -12.71 -31.92 -4.99
CA ILE A 73 -12.78 -32.59 -3.68
C ILE A 73 -13.46 -33.95 -3.79
N LEU A 74 -14.61 -33.98 -4.46
CA LEU A 74 -15.37 -35.20 -4.70
C LEU A 74 -14.54 -36.22 -5.48
N PHE A 75 -13.91 -35.79 -6.58
CA PHE A 75 -13.08 -36.64 -7.43
C PHE A 75 -11.87 -37.22 -6.67
N ALA A 76 -11.08 -36.36 -6.02
CA ALA A 76 -9.87 -36.80 -5.33
C ALA A 76 -10.20 -37.71 -4.15
N ASN A 77 -11.27 -37.42 -3.40
CA ASN A 77 -11.70 -38.27 -2.30
C ASN A 77 -12.29 -39.60 -2.79
N SER A 78 -13.08 -39.58 -3.86
CA SER A 78 -13.61 -40.81 -4.48
C SER A 78 -12.47 -41.70 -4.97
N LEU A 79 -11.50 -41.13 -5.67
CA LEU A 79 -10.33 -41.84 -6.17
C LEU A 79 -9.51 -42.46 -5.03
N ALA A 80 -9.27 -41.70 -3.95
CA ALA A 80 -8.52 -42.19 -2.80
C ALA A 80 -9.21 -43.37 -2.11
N PHE A 81 -10.51 -43.26 -1.82
CA PHE A 81 -11.26 -44.32 -1.15
C PHE A 81 -11.48 -45.55 -2.06
N PHE A 82 -11.69 -45.35 -3.36
CA PHE A 82 -11.81 -46.43 -4.34
C PHE A 82 -10.51 -47.23 -4.43
N LEU A 83 -9.37 -46.57 -4.66
CA LEU A 83 -8.07 -47.23 -4.74
C LEU A 83 -7.69 -47.90 -3.41
N PHE A 84 -7.99 -47.26 -2.28
CA PHE A 84 -7.73 -47.84 -0.96
C PHE A 84 -8.53 -49.14 -0.74
N TYR A 85 -9.81 -49.17 -1.14
CA TYR A 85 -10.63 -50.38 -1.05
C TYR A 85 -10.04 -51.53 -1.87
N TYR A 86 -9.65 -51.29 -3.12
CA TYR A 86 -9.06 -52.32 -4.00
C TYR A 86 -7.68 -52.79 -3.53
N LEU A 87 -6.88 -51.91 -2.93
CA LEU A 87 -5.55 -52.24 -2.43
C LEU A 87 -5.57 -52.86 -1.03
N SER A 88 -6.62 -52.63 -0.24
CA SER A 88 -6.70 -53.12 1.15
C SER A 88 -6.52 -54.65 1.35
N PRO A 89 -6.95 -55.54 0.43
CA PRO A 89 -6.73 -56.99 0.56
C PRO A 89 -5.25 -57.38 0.49
N LEU A 90 -4.42 -56.62 -0.26
CA LEU A 90 -2.97 -56.85 -0.35
C LEU A 90 -2.25 -56.64 0.99
N PHE A 91 -2.84 -55.84 1.87
CA PHE A 91 -2.29 -55.49 3.19
C PHE A 91 -3.01 -56.20 4.34
N LEU A 92 -3.83 -57.23 4.05
CA LEU A 92 -4.58 -58.00 5.05
C LEU A 92 -5.46 -57.15 5.97
N PHE A 93 -5.95 -56.00 5.50
CA PHE A 93 -6.84 -55.16 6.30
C PHE A 93 -8.28 -55.69 6.23
N PRO A 94 -8.88 -56.16 7.35
CA PRO A 94 -10.28 -56.59 7.36
C PRO A 94 -11.18 -55.36 7.28
N GLN A 95 -11.55 -54.94 6.08
CA GLN A 95 -12.33 -53.73 5.89
C GLN A 95 -13.77 -54.05 5.51
N GLN A 96 -14.69 -53.62 6.36
CA GLN A 96 -16.10 -53.66 6.05
C GLN A 96 -16.42 -52.51 5.08
N LEU A 97 -16.91 -52.86 3.89
CA LEU A 97 -17.35 -51.91 2.86
C LEU A 97 -18.25 -50.80 3.44
N ARG A 98 -19.10 -51.16 4.40
CA ARG A 98 -19.97 -50.23 5.13
C ARG A 98 -19.19 -49.12 5.86
N THR A 99 -18.16 -49.46 6.63
CA THR A 99 -17.35 -48.50 7.40
C THR A 99 -16.61 -47.54 6.46
N LEU A 100 -16.03 -48.07 5.37
CA LEU A 100 -15.36 -47.24 4.36
C LEU A 100 -16.32 -46.28 3.67
N PHE A 101 -17.50 -46.75 3.27
CA PHE A 101 -18.48 -45.93 2.57
C PHE A 101 -18.96 -44.76 3.44
N PHE A 102 -19.29 -45.00 4.71
CA PHE A 102 -19.68 -43.93 5.63
C PHE A 102 -18.52 -42.98 5.96
N THR A 103 -17.29 -43.50 6.05
CA THR A 103 -16.09 -42.65 6.22
C THR A 103 -15.89 -41.74 5.02
N TYR A 104 -16.04 -42.27 3.81
CA TYR A 104 -15.97 -41.50 2.57
C TYR A 104 -17.00 -40.36 2.54
N LEU A 105 -18.26 -40.65 2.89
CA LEU A 105 -19.32 -39.64 2.93
C LEU A 105 -19.01 -38.53 3.93
N LEU A 106 -18.61 -38.89 5.16
CA LEU A 106 -18.29 -37.94 6.21
C LEU A 106 -17.05 -37.09 5.85
N ALA A 107 -16.00 -37.72 5.31
CA ALA A 107 -14.80 -37.02 4.86
C ALA A 107 -15.11 -36.04 3.72
N THR A 108 -15.91 -36.45 2.74
CA THR A 108 -16.33 -35.58 1.63
C THR A 108 -17.11 -34.37 2.14
N PHE A 109 -18.03 -34.58 3.09
CA PHE A 109 -18.81 -33.52 3.70
C PHE A 109 -17.91 -32.54 4.47
N LEU A 110 -17.06 -33.03 5.36
CA LEU A 110 -16.20 -32.18 6.19
C LEU A 110 -15.14 -31.42 5.39
N LEU A 111 -14.52 -32.05 4.39
CA LEU A 111 -13.58 -31.38 3.48
C LEU A 111 -14.27 -30.26 2.69
N SER A 112 -15.48 -30.51 2.18
CA SER A 112 -16.27 -29.51 1.46
C SER A 112 -16.70 -28.36 2.37
N PHE A 113 -17.17 -28.68 3.57
CA PHE A 113 -17.60 -27.71 4.58
C PHE A 113 -16.43 -26.81 5.02
N ALA A 114 -15.27 -27.38 5.34
CA ALA A 114 -14.09 -26.61 5.72
C ALA A 114 -13.66 -25.62 4.63
N ARG A 115 -13.76 -26.00 3.35
CA ARG A 115 -13.42 -25.11 2.22
C ARG A 115 -14.50 -24.05 1.97
N LEU A 116 -15.78 -24.36 2.19
CA LEU A 116 -16.87 -23.37 2.13
C LEU A 116 -16.78 -22.36 3.27
N PHE A 117 -16.52 -22.82 4.50
CA PHE A 117 -16.35 -21.97 5.68
C PHE A 117 -15.21 -20.97 5.48
N LEU A 118 -14.07 -21.40 4.92
CA LEU A 118 -12.97 -20.49 4.58
C LEU A 118 -13.34 -19.44 3.53
N LEU A 119 -14.16 -19.80 2.53
CA LEU A 119 -14.64 -18.83 1.55
C LEU A 119 -15.58 -17.80 2.19
N LEU A 120 -16.53 -18.27 3.01
CA LEU A 120 -17.46 -17.41 3.74
C LEU A 120 -16.74 -16.51 4.73
N SER A 121 -15.82 -17.04 5.54
CA SER A 121 -15.03 -16.26 6.49
C SER A 121 -14.23 -15.14 5.82
N ASN A 122 -13.60 -15.42 4.67
CA ASN A 122 -12.91 -14.39 3.89
C ASN A 122 -13.88 -13.34 3.33
N HIS A 123 -15.08 -13.76 2.90
CA HIS A 123 -16.12 -12.85 2.42
C HIS A 123 -16.67 -11.95 3.54
N PHE A 124 -16.97 -12.50 4.71
CA PHE A 124 -17.39 -11.74 5.89
C PHE A 124 -16.31 -10.77 6.36
N THR A 125 -15.05 -11.20 6.43
CA THR A 125 -13.91 -10.32 6.77
C THR A 125 -13.78 -9.17 5.76
N TYR A 126 -14.01 -9.43 4.46
CA TYR A 126 -14.04 -8.41 3.43
C TYR A 126 -15.20 -7.42 3.63
N LEU A 127 -16.39 -7.92 3.93
CA LEU A 127 -17.57 -7.09 4.19
C LEU A 127 -17.41 -6.25 5.47
N GLU A 128 -16.84 -6.80 6.53
CA GLU A 128 -16.54 -6.05 7.76
C GLU A 128 -15.54 -4.92 7.50
N LYS A 129 -14.47 -5.17 6.74
CA LYS A 129 -13.55 -4.10 6.32
C LYS A 129 -14.23 -3.04 5.48
N LYS A 130 -15.10 -3.46 4.55
CA LYS A 130 -15.88 -2.53 3.72
C LYS A 130 -16.84 -1.71 4.58
N ARG A 131 -17.46 -2.29 5.61
CA ARG A 131 -18.38 -1.62 6.52
C ARG A 131 -17.66 -0.71 7.53
N ALA A 132 -16.49 -1.10 8.01
CA ALA A 132 -15.62 -0.27 8.84
C ALA A 132 -15.12 0.99 8.09
N ARG A 133 -14.92 0.90 6.76
CA ARG A 133 -14.67 2.07 5.91
C ARG A 133 -15.87 3.05 5.81
N VAL A 134 -17.09 2.60 6.11
CA VAL A 134 -18.30 3.43 5.98
C VAL A 134 -18.53 4.31 7.21
N ILE A 135 -18.00 3.95 8.38
CA ILE A 135 -18.04 4.83 9.56
C ILE A 135 -16.84 5.79 9.48
N LYS A 136 -17.05 6.93 8.81
CA LYS A 136 -16.00 7.95 8.60
C LYS A 136 -15.71 8.72 9.88
N LYS A 137 -14.50 8.55 10.41
CA LYS A 137 -13.94 9.45 11.41
C LYS A 137 -13.49 10.75 10.70
N PRO A 138 -13.79 11.95 11.22
CA PRO A 138 -13.26 13.19 10.67
C PRO A 138 -11.72 13.19 10.70
N ILE A 139 -11.09 13.87 9.74
CA ILE A 139 -9.64 14.08 9.75
C ILE A 139 -9.32 14.98 10.94
N GLU A 140 -8.53 14.48 11.89
CA GLU A 140 -8.13 15.22 13.09
C GLU A 140 -6.60 15.40 13.13
N ARG A 141 -5.86 14.32 12.85
CA ARG A 141 -4.39 14.33 12.84
C ARG A 141 -3.83 14.09 11.44
N ILE A 142 -2.91 14.96 11.03
CA ILE A 142 -2.24 14.94 9.73
C ILE A 142 -0.74 14.71 9.93
N LEU A 143 -0.19 13.73 9.22
CA LEU A 143 1.26 13.57 9.09
C LEU A 143 1.77 14.34 7.86
N VAL A 144 2.81 15.15 8.03
CA VAL A 144 3.54 15.80 6.94
C VAL A 144 4.98 15.27 6.91
N ILE A 145 5.31 14.45 5.91
CA ILE A 145 6.70 14.02 5.67
C ILE A 145 7.43 15.16 4.97
N GLY A 146 8.61 15.55 5.49
CA GLY A 146 9.33 16.75 5.04
C GLY A 146 8.77 18.05 5.61
N GLY A 147 8.16 17.99 6.80
CA GLY A 147 7.46 19.10 7.43
C GLY A 147 8.35 20.27 7.88
N ALA A 148 9.67 20.07 8.04
CA ALA A 148 10.62 21.15 8.31
C ALA A 148 11.24 21.74 7.02
N GLY A 149 10.84 21.20 5.86
CA GLY A 149 11.29 21.64 4.54
C GLY A 149 10.74 23.00 4.11
N TYR A 150 11.11 23.41 2.88
CA TYR A 150 10.68 24.67 2.26
C TYR A 150 9.14 24.80 2.20
N ILE A 151 8.45 23.84 1.59
CA ILE A 151 6.98 23.81 1.51
C ILE A 151 6.38 23.40 2.86
N GLY A 152 6.95 22.37 3.49
CA GLY A 152 6.42 21.78 4.71
C GLY A 152 6.26 22.80 5.85
N SER A 153 7.25 23.66 6.05
CA SER A 153 7.22 24.64 7.14
C SER A 153 6.08 25.65 6.98
N VAL A 154 5.75 26.08 5.76
CA VAL A 154 4.60 26.96 5.49
C VAL A 154 3.28 26.19 5.66
N LEU A 155 3.19 24.99 5.09
CA LEU A 155 1.99 24.16 5.15
C LEU A 155 1.59 23.80 6.58
N VAL A 156 2.55 23.37 7.41
CA VAL A 156 2.32 22.98 8.81
C VAL A 156 1.69 24.12 9.60
N ARG A 157 2.16 25.37 9.42
CA ARG A 157 1.59 26.55 10.08
C ARG A 157 0.13 26.79 9.67
N LYS A 158 -0.17 26.68 8.37
CA LYS A 158 -1.54 26.82 7.87
C LYS A 158 -2.46 25.73 8.43
N LEU A 159 -2.01 24.48 8.46
CA LEU A 159 -2.76 23.36 9.04
C LEU A 159 -3.03 23.55 10.54
N LEU A 160 -2.02 23.95 11.32
CA LEU A 160 -2.19 24.26 12.75
C LEU A 160 -3.16 25.43 12.97
N LYS A 161 -3.10 26.46 12.13
CA LYS A 161 -4.02 27.62 12.18
C LYS A 161 -5.47 27.22 11.91
N LEU A 162 -5.69 26.18 11.09
CA LEU A 162 -7.01 25.59 10.83
C LEU A 162 -7.49 24.65 11.96
N GLY A 163 -6.70 24.46 13.02
CA GLY A 163 -7.07 23.67 14.19
C GLY A 163 -6.74 22.18 14.10
N TYR A 164 -6.03 21.73 13.05
CA TYR A 164 -5.58 20.34 12.95
C TYR A 164 -4.46 20.03 13.93
N LYS A 165 -4.39 18.76 14.37
CA LYS A 165 -3.19 18.21 14.98
C LYS A 165 -2.22 17.84 13.87
N VAL A 166 -1.02 18.40 13.90
CA VAL A 166 -0.02 18.18 12.86
C VAL A 166 1.18 17.47 13.45
N ARG A 167 1.50 16.30 12.89
CA ARG A 167 2.75 15.61 13.14
C ARG A 167 3.65 15.76 11.92
N ILE A 168 4.94 16.00 12.13
CA ILE A 168 5.92 15.94 11.05
C ILE A 168 6.84 14.74 11.18
N LEU A 169 7.30 14.22 10.05
CA LEU A 169 8.43 13.30 9.98
C LEU A 169 9.52 13.94 9.12
N ASP A 170 10.66 14.23 9.74
CA ASP A 170 11.77 14.92 9.10
C ASP A 170 13.10 14.45 9.71
N ASN A 171 14.15 14.34 8.89
CA ASN A 171 15.49 14.00 9.35
C ASN A 171 16.34 15.24 9.65
N PHE A 172 15.78 16.43 9.47
CA PHE A 172 16.41 17.73 9.73
C PHE A 172 17.75 17.91 9.01
N LEU A 173 17.87 17.39 7.78
CA LEU A 173 19.03 17.61 6.91
C LEU A 173 19.42 19.10 6.82
N TYR A 174 18.44 20.00 6.96
CA TYR A 174 18.61 21.46 6.89
C TYR A 174 18.39 22.17 8.24
N GLY A 175 18.39 21.43 9.35
CA GLY A 175 18.17 21.96 10.69
C GLY A 175 16.69 22.09 11.08
N LYS A 176 16.48 22.51 12.33
CA LYS A 176 15.17 22.61 13.02
C LYS A 176 14.62 24.04 13.11
N GLU A 177 15.38 25.04 12.66
CA GLU A 177 15.03 26.44 12.87
C GLU A 177 13.68 26.82 12.22
N SER A 178 13.35 26.21 11.09
CA SER A 178 12.11 26.46 10.35
C SER A 178 10.82 26.03 11.04
N ILE A 179 10.89 25.30 12.16
CA ILE A 179 9.74 24.83 12.95
C ILE A 179 9.90 25.10 14.44
N LYS A 180 10.95 25.82 14.84
CA LYS A 180 11.33 26.00 16.24
C LYS A 180 10.23 26.67 17.06
N GLU A 181 9.54 27.68 16.52
CA GLU A 181 8.44 28.31 17.25
C GLU A 181 7.22 27.41 17.42
N LEU A 182 7.07 26.39 16.56
CA LEU A 182 5.94 25.47 16.58
C LEU A 182 6.07 24.42 17.70
N MET A 183 7.28 24.18 18.20
CA MET A 183 7.53 23.23 19.30
C MET A 183 6.75 23.54 20.59
N LYS A 184 6.29 24.80 20.75
CA LYS A 184 5.47 25.22 21.89
C LYS A 184 3.97 24.93 21.70
N ASN A 185 3.54 24.56 20.50
CA ASN A 185 2.14 24.31 20.18
C ASN A 185 1.75 22.88 20.58
N LYS A 186 0.72 22.74 21.44
CA LYS A 186 0.23 21.45 21.93
C LYS A 186 -0.35 20.54 20.83
N SER A 187 -0.73 21.10 19.69
CA SER A 187 -1.24 20.38 18.52
C SER A 187 -0.13 20.02 17.53
N PHE A 188 1.13 20.32 17.84
CA PHE A 188 2.28 20.02 16.98
C PHE A 188 3.14 18.91 17.58
N GLU A 189 3.44 17.89 16.78
CA GLU A 189 4.29 16.76 17.15
C GLU A 189 5.42 16.59 16.13
N VAL A 190 6.60 16.20 16.60
CA VAL A 190 7.76 15.92 15.75
C VAL A 190 8.18 14.48 15.95
N VAL A 191 8.31 13.75 14.84
CA VAL A 191 9.04 12.49 14.78
C VAL A 191 10.31 12.73 13.99
N GLU A 192 11.45 12.69 14.67
CA GLU A 192 12.75 12.88 14.05
C GLU A 192 13.24 11.57 13.44
N GLY A 193 13.55 11.59 12.14
CA GLY A 193 14.16 10.45 11.48
C GLY A 193 13.94 10.41 9.98
N ASP A 194 14.55 9.40 9.37
CA ASP A 194 14.45 9.19 7.93
C ASP A 194 13.24 8.29 7.60
N PHE A 195 12.36 8.77 6.73
CA PHE A 195 11.15 8.05 6.33
C PHE A 195 11.43 6.77 5.52
N ARG A 196 12.67 6.53 5.10
CA ARG A 196 13.12 5.24 4.53
C ARG A 196 13.15 4.13 5.59
N HIS A 197 13.24 4.47 6.88
CA HIS A 197 13.23 3.50 7.97
C HIS A 197 11.80 3.14 8.37
N ILE A 198 11.45 1.87 8.16
CA ILE A 198 10.08 1.36 8.32
C ILE A 198 9.54 1.51 9.75
N ASN A 199 10.38 1.36 10.77
CA ASN A 199 10.03 1.53 12.18
C ASN A 199 9.62 2.98 12.47
N ILE A 200 10.44 3.95 12.05
CA ILE A 200 10.18 5.38 12.24
C ILE A 200 8.93 5.82 11.48
N LEU A 201 8.79 5.37 10.22
CA LEU A 201 7.61 5.63 9.41
C LEU A 201 6.33 5.07 10.03
N THR A 202 6.41 3.86 10.61
CA THR A 202 5.28 3.21 11.28
C THR A 202 4.86 3.97 12.53
N GLU A 203 5.82 4.46 13.32
CA GLU A 203 5.58 5.33 14.48
C GLU A 203 4.95 6.66 14.05
N ALA A 204 5.51 7.32 13.04
CA ALA A 204 5.01 8.59 12.54
C ALA A 204 3.55 8.52 12.05
N LEU A 205 3.15 7.40 11.44
CA LEU A 205 1.78 7.18 10.95
C LEU A 205 0.79 6.74 12.03
N GLU A 206 1.23 6.50 13.27
CA GLU A 206 0.36 6.04 14.34
C GLU A 206 -0.74 7.05 14.67
N ASN A 207 -2.01 6.64 14.59
CA ASN A 207 -3.19 7.49 14.82
C ASN A 207 -3.27 8.73 13.91
N CYS A 208 -2.71 8.68 12.70
CA CYS A 208 -2.85 9.73 11.68
C CYS A 208 -4.00 9.41 10.72
N ASP A 209 -4.89 10.38 10.47
CA ASP A 209 -6.04 10.23 9.58
C ASP A 209 -5.69 10.60 8.13
N ALA A 210 -4.73 11.50 7.94
CA ALA A 210 -4.24 11.91 6.63
C ALA A 210 -2.70 11.99 6.60
N LEU A 211 -2.14 11.80 5.41
CA LEU A 211 -0.71 11.92 5.13
C LEU A 211 -0.49 12.83 3.92
N ILE A 212 0.43 13.78 4.07
CA ILE A 212 0.95 14.63 3.00
C ILE A 212 2.45 14.31 2.85
N HIS A 213 2.83 13.73 1.72
CA HIS A 213 4.21 13.31 1.44
C HIS A 213 4.93 14.36 0.59
N LEU A 214 5.73 15.19 1.25
CA LEU A 214 6.60 16.20 0.62
C LEU A 214 8.08 15.78 0.59
N GLY A 215 8.44 14.72 1.30
CA GLY A 215 9.82 14.27 1.44
C GLY A 215 10.39 13.73 0.14
N ALA A 216 11.47 14.33 -0.34
CA ALA A 216 12.21 13.88 -1.52
C ALA A 216 13.58 14.55 -1.57
N ILE A 217 14.50 13.95 -2.32
CA ILE A 217 15.62 14.67 -2.93
C ILE A 217 15.06 15.37 -4.17
N VAL A 218 15.22 16.68 -4.24
CA VAL A 218 14.56 17.54 -5.23
C VAL A 218 15.60 18.21 -6.11
N GLY A 219 15.33 18.22 -7.42
CA GLY A 219 16.17 18.89 -8.42
C GLY A 219 17.08 17.91 -9.14
N ASP A 220 17.25 18.14 -10.44
CA ASP A 220 18.01 17.25 -11.33
C ASP A 220 19.46 17.08 -10.87
N SER A 221 20.16 18.19 -10.65
CA SER A 221 21.56 18.18 -10.20
C SER A 221 21.76 17.43 -8.89
N ALA A 222 20.87 17.62 -7.90
CA ALA A 222 20.97 16.93 -6.61
C ALA A 222 20.70 15.43 -6.75
N CYS A 223 19.72 15.05 -7.56
CA CYS A 223 19.40 13.65 -7.83
C CYS A 223 20.51 12.93 -8.62
N ALA A 224 21.19 13.63 -9.52
CA ALA A 224 22.27 13.08 -10.34
C ALA A 224 23.53 12.73 -9.53
N LEU A 225 23.74 13.35 -8.35
CA LEU A 225 24.89 13.05 -7.48
C LEU A 225 24.89 11.61 -6.97
N SER A 226 23.72 11.02 -6.77
CA SER A 226 23.60 9.63 -6.33
C SER A 226 22.28 9.03 -6.81
N GLU A 227 22.38 8.23 -7.87
CA GLU A 227 21.22 7.53 -8.42
C GLU A 227 20.59 6.58 -7.39
N LYS A 228 21.43 5.78 -6.70
CA LYS A 228 20.99 4.84 -5.68
C LYS A 228 20.19 5.55 -4.58
N LEU A 229 20.75 6.62 -4.01
CA LEU A 229 20.09 7.37 -2.93
C LEU A 229 18.77 8.00 -3.41
N THR A 230 18.74 8.50 -4.65
CA THR A 230 17.52 9.07 -5.25
C THR A 230 16.43 8.03 -5.44
N ILE A 231 16.77 6.85 -5.97
CA ILE A 231 15.80 5.75 -6.14
C ILE A 231 15.28 5.28 -4.78
N GLU A 232 16.16 5.11 -3.80
CA GLU A 232 15.77 4.71 -2.45
C GLU A 232 14.83 5.72 -1.80
N THR A 233 15.15 7.01 -1.90
CA THR A 233 14.43 8.09 -1.23
C THR A 233 13.14 8.47 -1.94
N ASN A 234 13.18 8.67 -3.25
CA ASN A 234 12.03 9.22 -3.98
C ASN A 234 11.03 8.13 -4.40
N LEU A 235 11.52 6.93 -4.75
CA LEU A 235 10.69 5.87 -5.32
C LEU A 235 10.39 4.74 -4.33
N LEU A 236 11.43 4.07 -3.82
CA LEU A 236 11.24 2.91 -2.95
C LEU A 236 10.57 3.31 -1.63
N ALA A 237 10.98 4.42 -1.03
CA ALA A 237 10.34 4.93 0.17
C ALA A 237 8.86 5.24 -0.08
N THR A 238 8.50 5.90 -1.19
CA THR A 238 7.09 6.18 -1.54
C THR A 238 6.26 4.90 -1.63
N LYS A 239 6.82 3.83 -2.19
CA LYS A 239 6.19 2.50 -2.21
C LYS A 239 5.99 1.94 -0.79
N PHE A 240 6.94 2.12 0.12
CA PHE A 240 6.75 1.68 1.51
C PHE A 240 5.74 2.55 2.26
N ILE A 241 5.80 3.87 2.10
CA ILE A 241 4.91 4.84 2.74
C ILE A 241 3.45 4.53 2.42
N ILE A 242 3.09 4.26 1.16
CA ILE A 242 1.71 3.92 0.82
C ILE A 242 1.25 2.60 1.46
N GLN A 243 2.15 1.61 1.61
CA GLN A 243 1.83 0.33 2.26
C GLN A 243 1.63 0.48 3.77
N VAL A 244 2.47 1.28 4.44
CA VAL A 244 2.33 1.57 5.87
C VAL A 244 1.06 2.39 6.11
N ALA A 245 0.79 3.42 5.31
CA ALA A 245 -0.42 4.23 5.42
C ALA A 245 -1.69 3.38 5.35
N LYS A 246 -1.76 2.42 4.41
CA LYS A 246 -2.84 1.43 4.35
C LYS A 246 -2.96 0.61 5.63
N SER A 247 -1.84 0.10 6.15
CA SER A 247 -1.82 -0.73 7.36
C SER A 247 -2.25 0.01 8.63
N LYS A 248 -2.10 1.34 8.64
CA LYS A 248 -2.47 2.22 9.76
C LYS A 248 -3.86 2.83 9.63
N ASN A 249 -4.65 2.39 8.62
CA ASN A 249 -5.98 2.91 8.32
C ASN A 249 -5.98 4.44 8.13
N CYS A 250 -4.90 5.00 7.57
CA CYS A 250 -4.94 6.35 7.04
C CYS A 250 -6.08 6.44 6.03
N GLN A 251 -6.77 7.56 5.97
CA GLN A 251 -7.92 7.76 5.07
C GLN A 251 -7.49 8.45 3.78
N ARG A 252 -6.56 9.40 3.90
CA ARG A 252 -6.19 10.31 2.81
C ARG A 252 -4.69 10.41 2.62
N PHE A 253 -4.25 10.34 1.37
CA PHE A 253 -2.84 10.37 0.99
C PHE A 253 -2.64 11.41 -0.12
N ILE A 254 -1.87 12.46 0.14
CA ILE A 254 -1.52 13.48 -0.84
C ILE A 254 -0.03 13.36 -1.17
N PHE A 255 0.30 13.23 -2.45
CA PHE A 255 1.66 13.12 -2.93
C PHE A 255 2.10 14.37 -3.69
N ALA A 256 3.25 14.93 -3.33
CA ALA A 256 3.91 15.98 -4.10
C ALA A 256 4.67 15.38 -5.29
N SER A 257 4.08 15.47 -6.48
CA SER A 257 4.77 15.27 -7.76
C SER A 257 5.26 16.61 -8.32
N THR A 258 5.60 16.67 -9.61
CA THR A 258 6.26 17.81 -10.25
C THR A 258 5.80 17.99 -11.70
N CYS A 259 5.76 19.22 -12.19
CA CYS A 259 5.57 19.50 -13.62
C CYS A 259 6.73 18.96 -14.48
N SER A 260 7.89 18.66 -13.89
CA SER A 260 9.03 18.07 -14.62
C SER A 260 8.74 16.71 -15.25
N VAL A 261 7.65 16.02 -14.85
CA VAL A 261 7.23 14.75 -15.46
C VAL A 261 6.81 14.90 -16.91
N TYR A 262 6.41 16.10 -17.33
CA TYR A 262 6.00 16.37 -18.71
C TYR A 262 7.18 16.38 -19.68
N GLY A 263 8.36 16.84 -19.23
CA GLY A 263 9.50 17.05 -20.13
C GLY A 263 9.38 18.34 -20.94
N ALA A 264 9.98 18.35 -22.12
CA ALA A 264 9.83 19.45 -23.08
C ALA A 264 8.48 19.34 -23.80
N SER A 265 7.89 20.49 -24.15
CA SER A 265 6.66 20.59 -24.95
C SER A 265 6.81 21.61 -26.07
N ASP A 266 6.01 21.47 -27.12
CA ASP A 266 6.01 22.34 -28.30
C ASP A 266 5.23 23.65 -28.06
N ASN A 267 5.50 24.35 -26.95
CA ASN A 267 4.85 25.60 -26.54
C ASN A 267 3.33 25.53 -26.32
N GLU A 268 2.79 24.34 -26.03
CA GLU A 268 1.37 24.16 -25.69
C GLU A 268 1.12 24.19 -24.18
N TYR A 269 -0.11 24.56 -23.79
CA TYR A 269 -0.57 24.38 -22.42
C TYR A 269 -0.67 22.90 -22.07
N LEU A 270 -0.01 22.51 -20.98
CA LEU A 270 0.01 21.12 -20.50
C LEU A 270 -1.10 20.90 -19.47
N THR A 271 -1.90 19.88 -19.70
CA THR A 271 -2.93 19.39 -18.77
C THR A 271 -2.49 18.07 -18.16
N GLU A 272 -3.27 17.53 -17.24
CA GLU A 272 -3.03 16.25 -16.59
C GLU A 272 -3.07 15.07 -17.57
N GLU A 273 -3.77 15.25 -18.69
CA GLU A 273 -3.90 14.29 -19.79
C GLU A 273 -2.73 14.37 -20.79
N SER A 274 -1.92 15.43 -20.75
CA SER A 274 -0.76 15.58 -21.63
C SER A 274 0.26 14.46 -21.41
N LYS A 275 0.96 14.08 -22.49
CA LYS A 275 1.99 13.04 -22.46
C LYS A 275 3.12 13.42 -21.48
N THR A 276 3.58 12.43 -20.74
CA THR A 276 4.72 12.59 -19.81
C THR A 276 6.00 12.06 -20.45
N PHE A 277 7.02 12.90 -20.56
CA PHE A 277 8.34 12.53 -21.07
C PHE A 277 9.46 12.97 -20.09
N PRO A 278 9.64 12.27 -18.95
CA PRO A 278 10.60 12.70 -17.94
C PRO A 278 12.04 12.63 -18.46
N VAL A 279 12.73 13.77 -18.46
CA VAL A 279 14.12 13.91 -18.98
C VAL A 279 15.21 13.82 -17.91
N SER A 280 14.83 13.68 -16.64
CA SER A 280 15.77 13.58 -15.51
C SER A 280 15.44 12.40 -14.59
N LEU A 281 16.42 11.96 -13.79
CA LEU A 281 16.19 10.96 -12.76
C LEU A 281 15.15 11.44 -11.72
N TYR A 282 15.18 12.74 -11.38
CA TYR A 282 14.18 13.35 -10.52
C TYR A 282 12.76 13.20 -11.08
N ALA A 283 12.54 13.61 -12.35
CA ALA A 283 11.24 13.51 -12.99
C ALA A 283 10.79 12.04 -13.15
N LYS A 284 11.72 11.14 -13.50
CA LYS A 284 11.43 9.71 -13.66
C LYS A 284 10.97 9.08 -12.35
N THR A 285 11.68 9.32 -11.25
CA THR A 285 11.29 8.77 -9.93
C THR A 285 9.96 9.31 -9.42
N LYS A 286 9.63 10.58 -9.70
CA LYS A 286 8.30 11.14 -9.41
C LYS A 286 7.21 10.48 -10.25
N LEU A 287 7.39 10.35 -11.57
CA LEU A 287 6.43 9.70 -12.45
C LEU A 287 6.22 8.22 -12.09
N ASP A 288 7.28 7.48 -11.77
CA ASP A 288 7.16 6.09 -11.36
C ASP A 288 6.47 5.95 -9.99
N SER A 289 6.64 6.94 -9.10
CA SER A 289 5.87 7.03 -7.86
C SER A 289 4.38 7.27 -8.12
N GLU A 290 4.02 8.13 -9.07
CA GLU A 290 2.61 8.32 -9.48
C GLU A 290 1.97 6.99 -9.89
N LYS A 291 2.65 6.22 -10.75
CA LYS A 291 2.16 4.90 -11.22
C LYS A 291 1.97 3.92 -10.06
N ILE A 292 2.91 3.87 -9.12
CA ILE A 292 2.81 3.01 -7.93
C ILE A 292 1.62 3.42 -7.08
N LEU A 293 1.44 4.71 -6.83
CA LEU A 293 0.38 5.23 -5.99
C LEU A 293 -1.01 4.99 -6.60
N LEU A 294 -1.18 5.19 -7.91
CA LEU A 294 -2.45 4.91 -8.59
C LEU A 294 -2.78 3.41 -8.63
N LYS A 295 -1.76 2.55 -8.69
CA LYS A 295 -1.94 1.10 -8.69
C LYS A 295 -2.23 0.57 -7.29
N GLU A 296 -1.47 1.00 -6.30
CA GLU A 296 -1.44 0.41 -4.95
C GLU A 296 -2.26 1.22 -3.93
N GLY A 297 -2.54 2.49 -4.17
CA GLY A 297 -3.19 3.43 -3.25
C GLY A 297 -4.72 3.45 -3.26
N LYS A 298 -5.38 2.61 -4.07
CA LYS A 298 -6.86 2.59 -4.24
C LYS A 298 -7.68 2.35 -2.97
N GLU A 299 -7.03 1.84 -1.92
CA GLU A 299 -7.64 1.63 -0.60
C GLU A 299 -7.78 2.91 0.22
N LEU A 300 -7.02 3.95 -0.15
CA LEU A 300 -6.98 5.29 0.43
C LEU A 300 -7.63 6.29 -0.54
N VAL A 301 -7.99 7.47 -0.06
CA VAL A 301 -8.21 8.63 -0.93
C VAL A 301 -6.83 9.15 -1.32
N THR A 302 -6.29 8.61 -2.41
CA THR A 302 -4.95 8.99 -2.91
C THR A 302 -5.08 10.09 -3.95
N THR A 303 -4.36 11.19 -3.78
CA THR A 303 -4.33 12.32 -4.73
C THR A 303 -2.88 12.69 -5.02
N ILE A 304 -2.57 12.90 -6.29
CA ILE A 304 -1.25 13.30 -6.77
C ILE A 304 -1.32 14.74 -7.23
N LEU A 305 -0.37 15.57 -6.80
CA LEU A 305 -0.30 16.97 -7.18
C LEU A 305 1.01 17.24 -7.93
N ARG A 306 0.94 17.53 -9.22
CA ARG A 306 2.07 17.95 -10.05
C ARG A 306 2.31 19.43 -9.82
N PHE A 307 3.24 19.74 -8.92
CA PHE A 307 3.54 21.13 -8.57
C PHE A 307 4.22 21.85 -9.74
N ALA A 308 3.77 23.07 -10.02
CA ALA A 308 4.54 24.05 -10.79
C ALA A 308 5.81 24.46 -10.03
N THR A 309 6.65 25.28 -10.66
CA THR A 309 7.90 25.76 -10.07
C THR A 309 7.58 26.71 -8.92
N VAL A 310 7.76 26.23 -7.69
CA VAL A 310 7.41 26.98 -6.49
C VAL A 310 8.37 28.16 -6.30
N TYR A 311 7.85 29.31 -5.85
CA TYR A 311 8.64 30.45 -5.41
C TYR A 311 8.03 31.12 -4.16
N GLY A 312 8.73 32.09 -3.59
CA GLY A 312 8.24 32.90 -2.48
C GLY A 312 8.96 32.63 -1.16
N PRO A 313 8.72 33.46 -0.13
CA PRO A 313 9.40 33.36 1.15
C PRO A 313 8.96 32.14 1.96
N SER A 314 9.91 31.53 2.67
CA SER A 314 9.65 30.40 3.56
C SER A 314 10.45 30.50 4.87
N TYR A 315 10.01 29.77 5.89
CA TYR A 315 10.76 29.59 7.14
C TYR A 315 12.01 28.72 6.94
N ARG A 316 12.10 27.99 5.82
CA ARG A 316 13.31 27.30 5.35
C ARG A 316 13.61 27.67 3.91
N GLU A 317 14.25 28.80 3.73
CA GLU A 317 14.46 29.41 2.41
C GLU A 317 15.22 28.51 1.41
N ARG A 318 14.88 28.66 0.12
CA ARG A 318 15.52 27.93 -0.99
C ARG A 318 15.99 28.87 -2.08
N TYR A 319 17.26 29.25 -1.99
CA TYR A 319 17.92 30.08 -2.99
C TYR A 319 18.42 29.31 -4.20
N ASP A 320 18.10 28.03 -4.33
CA ASP A 320 18.32 27.23 -5.55
C ASP A 320 17.12 27.30 -6.52
N LEU A 321 16.00 27.89 -6.09
CA LEU A 321 14.82 28.13 -6.93
C LEU A 321 14.99 29.46 -7.67
N VAL A 322 14.61 29.49 -8.95
CA VAL A 322 15.00 30.60 -9.83
C VAL A 322 14.53 31.98 -9.35
N VAL A 323 13.25 32.16 -9.01
CA VAL A 323 12.74 33.47 -8.56
C VAL A 323 13.42 33.89 -7.24
N ASN A 324 13.60 32.96 -6.31
CA ASN A 324 14.25 33.23 -5.01
C ASN A 324 15.74 33.56 -5.20
N LEU A 325 16.44 32.87 -6.11
CA LEU A 325 17.83 33.15 -6.48
C LEU A 325 17.98 34.52 -7.12
N LEU A 326 17.14 34.87 -8.10
CA LEU A 326 17.18 36.16 -8.76
C LEU A 326 16.91 37.30 -7.76
N SER A 327 15.98 37.09 -6.82
CA SER A 327 15.71 38.03 -5.73
C SER A 327 16.92 38.22 -4.81
N LEU A 328 17.59 37.13 -4.42
CA LEU A 328 18.81 37.20 -3.62
C LEU A 328 19.92 37.99 -4.34
N LYS A 329 20.15 37.70 -5.63
CA LYS A 329 21.14 38.40 -6.45
C LYS A 329 20.81 39.89 -6.59
N ALA A 330 19.55 40.23 -6.83
CA ALA A 330 19.12 41.63 -6.90
C ALA A 330 19.48 42.39 -5.61
N VAL A 331 19.25 41.78 -4.44
CA VAL A 331 19.53 42.41 -3.14
C VAL A 331 21.02 42.45 -2.82
N LYS A 332 21.76 41.35 -3.04
CA LYS A 332 23.16 41.21 -2.63
C LYS A 332 24.17 41.74 -3.64
N GLU A 333 23.93 41.45 -4.92
CA GLU A 333 24.85 41.77 -6.02
C GLU A 333 24.42 43.03 -6.77
N LYS A 334 23.18 43.51 -6.58
CA LYS A 334 22.58 44.63 -7.35
C LYS A 334 22.60 44.40 -8.86
N LYS A 335 22.77 43.15 -9.27
CA LYS A 335 22.84 42.68 -10.65
C LYS A 335 22.19 41.31 -10.71
N ILE A 336 21.42 41.08 -11.76
CA ILE A 336 20.78 39.79 -12.01
C ILE A 336 21.42 39.19 -13.26
N THR A 337 21.84 37.94 -13.17
CA THR A 337 22.25 37.14 -14.34
C THR A 337 21.18 36.10 -14.58
N VAL A 338 20.48 36.23 -15.71
CA VAL A 338 19.43 35.30 -16.13
C VAL A 338 20.08 34.15 -16.91
N TYR A 339 20.01 32.94 -16.36
CA TYR A 339 20.33 31.71 -17.07
C TYR A 339 19.02 31.03 -17.44
N GLY A 340 18.67 31.11 -18.72
CA GLY A 340 17.36 30.72 -19.23
C GLY A 340 17.39 30.45 -20.72
N GLY A 341 16.29 30.77 -21.39
CA GLY A 341 16.06 30.51 -22.81
C GLY A 341 14.57 30.61 -23.14
N GLU A 342 14.18 30.07 -24.28
CA GLU A 342 12.79 30.12 -24.76
C GLU A 342 11.85 29.10 -24.09
N GLN A 343 12.35 28.31 -23.13
CA GLN A 343 11.53 27.35 -22.42
C GLN A 343 10.53 28.02 -21.48
N TRP A 344 9.27 27.60 -21.57
CA TRP A 344 8.23 28.00 -20.62
C TRP A 344 8.43 27.32 -19.28
N ARG A 345 8.23 28.08 -18.20
CA ARG A 345 8.22 27.58 -16.83
C ARG A 345 6.92 27.99 -16.16
N PRO A 346 6.14 27.03 -15.63
CA PRO A 346 5.01 27.35 -14.78
C PRO A 346 5.52 27.70 -13.39
N PHE A 347 4.99 28.77 -12.81
CA PHE A 347 5.29 29.20 -11.45
C PHE A 347 4.06 29.12 -10.55
N ILE A 348 4.32 29.02 -9.25
CA ILE A 348 3.28 29.14 -8.22
C ILE A 348 3.90 29.68 -6.94
N HIS A 349 3.25 30.65 -6.33
CA HIS A 349 3.67 31.15 -5.03
C HIS A 349 3.45 30.06 -3.95
N ILE A 350 4.38 29.94 -3.00
CA ILE A 350 4.36 28.90 -1.97
C ILE A 350 3.09 28.95 -1.10
N ASP A 351 2.53 30.14 -0.86
CA ASP A 351 1.25 30.25 -0.15
C ASP A 351 0.11 29.62 -0.95
N ASP A 352 -0.03 29.93 -2.24
CA ASP A 352 -1.08 29.39 -3.11
C ASP A 352 -0.94 27.87 -3.28
N LEU A 353 0.30 27.39 -3.38
CA LEU A 353 0.59 25.96 -3.37
C LEU A 353 0.05 25.29 -2.10
N CYS A 354 0.34 25.87 -0.93
CA CYS A 354 -0.14 25.30 0.34
C CYS A 354 -1.67 25.38 0.47
N GLU A 355 -2.29 26.48 0.02
CA GLU A 355 -3.75 26.58 -0.05
C GLU A 355 -4.35 25.51 -0.98
N GLY A 356 -3.72 25.24 -2.12
CA GLY A 356 -4.11 24.16 -3.03
C GLY A 356 -4.06 22.78 -2.39
N ILE A 357 -2.98 22.46 -1.67
CA ILE A 357 -2.85 21.21 -0.91
C ILE A 357 -3.97 21.09 0.13
N ILE A 358 -4.27 22.16 0.85
CA ILE A 358 -5.33 22.20 1.86
C ILE A 358 -6.70 22.03 1.20
N LYS A 359 -7.00 22.71 0.09
CA LYS A 359 -8.25 22.52 -0.65
C LYS A 359 -8.44 21.08 -1.06
N VAL A 360 -7.39 20.42 -1.55
CA VAL A 360 -7.43 18.99 -1.89
C VAL A 360 -7.69 18.15 -0.63
N LEU A 361 -7.02 18.44 0.48
CA LEU A 361 -7.21 17.76 1.77
C LEU A 361 -8.68 17.81 2.25
N LEU A 362 -9.33 18.97 2.09
CA LEU A 362 -10.69 19.23 2.55
C LEU A 362 -11.79 18.85 1.54
N ALA A 363 -11.42 18.64 0.27
CA ALA A 363 -12.38 18.34 -0.79
C ALA A 363 -13.14 17.03 -0.54
N LYS A 364 -14.34 16.91 -1.14
CA LYS A 364 -15.09 15.65 -1.15
C LYS A 364 -14.25 14.55 -1.81
N GLU A 365 -14.29 13.35 -1.24
CA GLU A 365 -13.44 12.25 -1.72
C GLU A 365 -13.71 11.89 -3.18
N GLU A 366 -14.97 11.92 -3.64
CA GLU A 366 -15.29 11.61 -5.03
C GLU A 366 -14.61 12.53 -6.05
N LEU A 367 -14.22 13.74 -5.65
CA LEU A 367 -13.58 14.72 -6.54
C LEU A 367 -12.07 14.52 -6.66
N VAL A 368 -11.43 13.87 -5.68
CA VAL A 368 -9.97 13.86 -5.53
C VAL A 368 -9.37 12.46 -5.43
N ARG A 369 -10.20 11.44 -5.25
CA ARG A 369 -9.78 10.05 -5.18
C ARG A 369 -9.21 9.59 -6.51
N ASP A 370 -8.00 9.04 -6.43
CA ASP A 370 -7.25 8.47 -7.55
C ASP A 370 -7.03 9.49 -8.68
N GLN A 371 -7.04 10.79 -8.36
CA GLN A 371 -6.84 11.89 -9.31
C GLN A 371 -5.40 12.40 -9.28
N ILE A 372 -4.99 12.94 -10.43
CA ILE A 372 -3.80 13.77 -10.59
C ILE A 372 -4.29 15.19 -10.89
N PHE A 373 -3.68 16.18 -10.26
CA PHE A 373 -3.91 17.59 -10.58
C PHE A 373 -2.59 18.32 -10.82
N ASN A 374 -2.54 19.16 -11.84
CA ASN A 374 -1.57 20.23 -11.93
C ASN A 374 -1.89 21.27 -10.87
N LEU A 375 -0.89 21.64 -10.07
CA LEU A 375 -1.03 22.68 -9.07
C LEU A 375 -0.09 23.83 -9.42
N GLY A 376 -0.65 24.80 -10.13
CA GLY A 376 0.00 26.00 -10.66
C GLY A 376 -1.03 27.08 -10.98
N ASP A 377 -0.56 28.25 -11.43
CA ASP A 377 -1.40 29.29 -12.00
C ASP A 377 -1.05 29.48 -13.47
N THR A 378 -2.04 29.36 -14.36
CA THR A 378 -1.88 29.56 -15.82
C THR A 378 -1.34 30.95 -16.15
N LYS A 379 -1.62 31.96 -15.33
CA LYS A 379 -1.11 33.33 -15.49
C LYS A 379 0.36 33.48 -15.10
N GLU A 380 0.89 32.51 -14.37
CA GLU A 380 2.27 32.51 -13.86
C GLU A 380 3.19 31.63 -14.74
N ASN A 381 2.89 31.52 -16.03
CA ASN A 381 3.75 30.85 -17.00
C ASN A 381 4.67 31.88 -17.66
N TYR A 382 5.99 31.75 -17.45
CA TYR A 382 6.97 32.70 -17.97
C TYR A 382 8.14 32.02 -18.67
N GLN A 383 8.67 32.68 -19.70
CA GLN A 383 10.00 32.42 -20.24
C GLN A 383 11.01 33.28 -19.46
N LEU A 384 12.17 32.70 -19.13
CA LEU A 384 13.25 33.43 -18.45
C LEU A 384 14.20 33.99 -19.51
N LYS A 385 13.91 35.20 -19.99
CA LYS A 385 14.68 35.92 -21.02
C LYS A 385 14.96 37.35 -20.64
#